data_AF-A0A9Q0K672-F1
#
_entry.id   AF-A0A9Q0K672-F1
#
_cell.length_a   1.000
_cell.length_b   1.000
_cell.length_c   1.000
_cell.angle_alpha   90.00
_cell.angle_beta   90.00
_cell.angle_gamma   90.00
#
_symmetry.space_group_name_H-M   'P 1'
#
loop_
_entity.id
_entity.type
_entity.pdbx_description
1 polymer ?
#
loop_
_entity_poly.entity_id
_entity_poly.type
_entity_poly.pdbx_seq_one_letter_code
_entity_poly.pdbx_strand_id
1 'polypeptide(L)'
;MSHWGWSSTLETVAAEVPMIAFPQWSDQPTNAKFIVDVFEMGLRVEPDENGIVNQEEMERCIEEITKRPKSEELKGNAIQWKEAAKMAVADQGSSDWNIQIFVDELMGRHSLSLHVTTLDDNY
;
A
#
# COMPACT_ATOMS: atom_id res chain seq x y z
N MET A 1 -8.57 -15.10 4.97
CA MET A 1 -7.57 -14.31 5.71
C MET A 1 -7.42 -12.96 5.04
N SER A 2 -8.25 -11.97 5.42
CA SER A 2 -7.89 -10.57 5.21
C SER A 2 -6.88 -10.21 6.30
N HIS A 3 -5.63 -10.68 6.13
CA HIS A 3 -4.53 -10.16 6.94
C HIS A 3 -4.34 -8.70 6.54
N TRP A 4 -4.18 -7.83 7.52
CA TRP A 4 -3.89 -6.40 7.46
C TRP A 4 -2.56 -6.08 6.73
N GLY A 5 -2.36 -6.65 5.55
CA GLY A 5 -1.19 -6.52 4.71
C GLY A 5 -1.35 -5.41 3.67
N TRP A 6 -0.50 -5.45 2.65
CA TRP A 6 -0.44 -4.40 1.64
C TRP A 6 -1.75 -4.16 0.89
N SER A 7 -2.56 -5.19 0.63
CA SER A 7 -3.85 -5.02 -0.06
C SER A 7 -4.82 -4.12 0.71
N SER A 8 -4.99 -4.32 2.02
CA SER A 8 -5.86 -3.47 2.83
C SER A 8 -5.31 -2.06 2.98
N THR A 9 -3.99 -1.89 2.91
CA THR A 9 -3.36 -0.57 2.87
C THR A 9 -3.76 0.15 1.58
N LEU A 10 -3.68 -0.52 0.42
CA LEU A 10 -4.10 0.05 -0.86
C LEU A 10 -5.61 0.35 -0.92
N GLU A 11 -6.46 -0.52 -0.38
CA GLU A 11 -7.90 -0.28 -0.27
C GLU A 11 -8.20 0.99 0.54
N THR A 12 -7.48 1.16 1.65
CA THR A 12 -7.61 2.33 2.53
C THR A 12 -7.21 3.62 1.82
N VAL A 13 -6.09 3.59 1.08
CA VAL A 13 -5.64 4.71 0.24
C VAL A 13 -6.69 5.04 -0.82
N ALA A 14 -7.19 4.05 -1.56
CA ALA A 14 -8.20 4.24 -2.60
C ALA A 14 -9.53 4.78 -2.02
N ALA A 15 -9.87 4.36 -0.80
CA ALA A 15 -11.08 4.76 -0.09
C ALA A 15 -11.00 6.15 0.56
N GLU A 16 -9.81 6.77 0.69
CA GLU A 16 -9.62 8.06 1.38
C GLU A 16 -9.86 7.99 2.90
N VAL A 17 -9.57 6.85 3.52
CA VAL A 17 -9.93 6.63 4.92
C VAL A 17 -8.66 6.60 5.76
N PRO A 18 -8.50 7.45 6.78
CA PRO A 18 -7.44 7.27 7.75
C PRO A 18 -7.56 5.94 8.50
N MET A 19 -6.45 5.28 8.84
CA MET A 19 -6.50 3.99 9.53
C MET A 19 -5.65 3.91 10.81
N ILE A 20 -6.14 3.11 11.76
CA ILE A 20 -5.36 2.68 12.92
C ILE A 20 -4.61 1.41 12.53
N ALA A 21 -3.29 1.50 12.46
CA ALA A 21 -2.41 0.39 12.15
C ALA A 21 -2.12 -0.44 13.41
N PHE A 22 -2.55 -1.70 13.40
CA PHE A 22 -2.31 -2.66 14.47
C PHE A 22 -1.43 -3.82 13.99
N PRO A 23 -0.09 -3.64 13.94
CA PRO A 23 0.80 -4.66 13.41
C PRO A 23 0.92 -5.85 14.38
N GLN A 24 0.69 -7.06 13.88
CA GLN A 24 0.82 -8.32 14.63
C GLN A 24 2.04 -9.10 14.16
N TRP A 25 2.13 -9.44 12.87
CA TRP A 25 3.18 -10.34 12.34
C TRP A 25 3.62 -9.99 10.90
N SER A 26 4.74 -10.58 10.47
CA SER A 26 5.26 -10.51 9.09
C SER A 26 5.62 -9.10 8.62
N ASP A 27 4.99 -8.63 7.54
CA ASP A 27 5.20 -7.34 6.87
C ASP A 27 4.39 -6.21 7.52
N GLN A 28 3.49 -6.53 8.43
CA GLN A 28 2.60 -5.55 9.07
C GLN A 28 3.35 -4.42 9.80
N PRO A 29 4.48 -4.65 10.51
CA PRO A 29 5.27 -3.56 11.09
C PRO A 29 5.79 -2.58 10.03
N THR A 30 6.20 -3.07 8.86
CA THR A 30 6.65 -2.24 7.74
C THR A 30 5.49 -1.46 7.14
N ASN A 31 4.34 -2.11 6.93
CA ASN A 31 3.14 -1.42 6.42
C ASN A 31 2.69 -0.32 7.40
N ALA A 32 2.73 -0.59 8.71
CA ALA A 32 2.43 0.41 9.74
C ALA A 32 3.40 1.61 9.69
N LYS A 33 4.70 1.37 9.44
CA LYS A 33 5.69 2.44 9.23
C LYS A 33 5.32 3.31 8.02
N PHE A 34 4.93 2.71 6.90
CA PHE A 34 4.48 3.47 5.74
C PHE A 34 3.23 4.30 6.05
N ILE A 35 2.21 3.71 6.65
CA ILE A 35 0.95 4.41 6.96
C ILE A 35 1.16 5.62 7.86
N VAL A 36 2.01 5.49 8.88
CA VAL A 36 2.20 6.54 9.90
C VAL A 36 3.25 7.56 9.49
N ASP A 37 4.39 7.13 8.95
CA ASP A 37 5.56 8.01 8.80
C ASP A 37 5.83 8.44 7.36
N VAL A 38 5.25 7.75 6.37
CA VAL A 38 5.44 8.09 4.95
C VAL A 38 4.17 8.67 4.37
N PHE A 39 3.04 8.01 4.63
CA PHE A 39 1.74 8.45 4.15
C PHE A 39 1.09 9.45 5.10
N GLU A 40 1.50 9.45 6.37
CA GLU A 40 1.02 10.35 7.42
C GLU A 40 -0.52 10.37 7.49
N MET A 41 -1.16 9.23 7.21
CA MET A 41 -2.62 9.12 7.13
C MET A 41 -3.19 8.11 8.13
N GLY A 42 -2.39 7.69 9.12
CA GLY A 42 -2.86 6.80 10.16
C GLY A 42 -2.14 6.97 11.48
N LEU A 43 -2.62 6.22 12.47
CA LEU A 43 -2.03 6.12 13.80
C LEU A 43 -1.56 4.70 14.02
N ARG A 44 -0.50 4.51 14.80
CA ARG A 44 -0.04 3.19 15.22
C ARG A 44 -0.51 2.92 16.64
N VAL A 45 -1.00 1.70 16.85
CA VAL A 45 -1.28 1.18 18.19
C VAL A 45 0.03 0.81 18.86
N GLU A 46 0.24 1.29 20.08
CA GLU A 46 1.45 1.05 20.87
C GLU A 46 1.19 0.01 21.97
N PRO A 47 1.76 -1.21 21.89
CA PRO A 47 1.64 -2.18 22.96
C PRO A 47 2.43 -1.74 24.21
N ASP A 48 2.03 -2.25 25.36
CA ASP A 48 2.74 -2.07 26.62
C ASP A 48 4.11 -2.81 26.65
N GLU A 49 4.80 -2.73 27.79
CA GLU A 49 6.09 -3.40 28.01
C GLU A 49 6.06 -4.93 27.83
N ASN A 50 4.87 -5.55 27.93
CA ASN A 50 4.66 -6.98 27.73
C ASN A 50 4.22 -7.32 26.29
N GLY A 51 4.12 -6.32 25.41
CA GLY A 51 3.65 -6.51 24.04
C GLY A 51 2.12 -6.58 23.92
N ILE A 52 1.38 -6.21 24.96
CA ILE A 52 -0.09 -6.28 25.01
C ILE A 52 -0.68 -4.92 24.71
N VAL A 53 -1.65 -4.87 23.79
CA VAL A 53 -2.48 -3.69 23.58
C VAL A 53 -3.67 -3.74 24.53
N ASN A 54 -3.74 -2.77 25.42
CA ASN A 54 -4.86 -2.63 26.35
C ASN A 54 -6.02 -1.82 25.74
N GLN A 55 -7.14 -1.79 26.46
CA GLN A 55 -8.33 -1.09 26.00
C GLN A 55 -8.09 0.42 25.93
N GLU A 56 -7.36 0.97 26.89
CA GLU A 56 -7.07 2.39 27.02
C GLU A 56 -6.30 2.92 25.78
N GLU A 57 -5.34 2.15 25.27
CA GLU A 57 -4.58 2.50 24.07
C GLU A 57 -5.45 2.48 22.81
N MET A 58 -6.35 1.50 22.70
CA MET A 58 -7.28 1.44 21.57
C MET A 58 -8.27 2.62 21.62
N GLU A 59 -8.79 2.94 22.81
CA GLU A 59 -9.65 4.10 23.02
C GLU A 59 -8.93 5.41 22.68
N ARG A 60 -7.66 5.56 23.10
CA ARG A 60 -6.82 6.71 22.73
C ARG A 60 -6.73 6.85 21.21
N CYS A 61 -6.41 5.76 20.49
CA CYS A 61 -6.28 5.78 19.03
C CYS A 61 -7.61 6.16 18.35
N ILE A 62 -8.75 5.62 18.82
CA ILE A 62 -10.09 5.92 18.30
C ILE A 62 -10.45 7.39 18.56
N GLU A 63 -10.16 7.91 19.75
CA GLU A 63 -10.39 9.33 20.04
C GLU A 63 -9.52 10.21 19.15
N GLU A 64 -8.22 9.92 19.06
CA GLU A 64 -7.26 10.75 18.33
C GLU A 64 -7.52 10.77 16.82
N ILE A 65 -7.87 9.63 16.20
CA ILE A 65 -8.16 9.58 14.76
C ILE A 65 -9.45 10.32 14.38
N THR A 66 -10.36 10.55 15.34
CA THR A 66 -11.63 11.25 15.11
C THR A 66 -11.62 12.70 15.57
N LYS A 67 -10.74 13.06 16.52
CA LYS A 67 -10.66 14.39 17.12
C LYS A 67 -9.89 15.39 16.27
N ARG A 68 -10.42 16.61 16.20
CA ARG A 68 -9.74 17.75 15.57
C ARG A 68 -8.62 18.31 16.46
N PRO A 69 -7.51 18.81 15.88
CA PRO A 69 -7.26 18.98 14.43
C PRO A 69 -6.70 17.73 13.72
N LYS A 70 -6.29 16.70 14.48
CA LYS A 70 -5.58 15.54 13.93
C LYS A 70 -6.38 14.79 12.87
N SER A 71 -7.68 14.60 13.08
CA SER A 71 -8.55 13.92 12.10
C SER A 71 -8.63 14.63 10.74
N GLU A 72 -8.49 15.96 10.71
CA GLU A 72 -8.47 16.73 9.47
C GLU A 72 -7.14 16.62 8.74
N GLU A 73 -6.03 16.63 9.48
CA GLU A 73 -4.68 16.39 8.96
C GLU A 73 -4.58 15.02 8.29
N LEU A 74 -4.95 13.95 9.01
CA LEU A 74 -4.88 12.58 8.50
C LEU A 74 -5.76 12.39 7.25
N LYS A 75 -6.96 12.99 7.26
CA LYS A 75 -7.86 12.94 6.10
C LYS A 75 -7.33 13.75 4.92
N GLY A 76 -6.72 14.91 5.16
CA GLY A 76 -6.04 15.70 4.13
C GLY A 76 -4.93 14.92 3.44
N ASN A 77 -4.15 14.15 4.20
CA ASN A 77 -3.12 13.27 3.65
C ASN A 77 -3.73 12.09 2.88
N ALA A 78 -4.80 11.47 3.39
CA ALA A 78 -5.53 10.40 2.70
C ALA A 78 -6.06 10.85 1.31
N ILE A 79 -6.58 12.09 1.21
CA ILE A 79 -7.02 12.69 -0.05
C ILE A 79 -5.88 12.81 -1.04
N GLN A 80 -4.73 13.32 -0.60
CA GLN A 80 -3.55 13.50 -1.46
C GLN A 80 -3.07 12.15 -2.01
N TRP A 81 -3.01 11.12 -1.17
CA TRP A 81 -2.60 9.77 -1.62
C TRP A 81 -3.59 9.11 -2.55
N LYS A 82 -4.89 9.29 -2.33
CA LYS A 82 -5.92 8.81 -3.26
C LYS A 82 -5.78 9.45 -4.64
N GLU A 83 -5.52 10.76 -4.68
CA GLU A 83 -5.37 11.47 -5.94
C GLU A 83 -4.08 11.05 -6.66
N ALA A 84 -2.96 10.91 -5.93
CA ALA A 84 -1.73 10.35 -6.47
C ALA A 84 -1.91 8.94 -7.02
N ALA A 85 -2.61 8.06 -6.29
CA ALA A 85 -2.90 6.70 -6.73
C ALA A 85 -3.75 6.68 -8.00
N LYS A 86 -4.79 7.52 -8.08
CA LYS A 86 -5.61 7.68 -9.29
C LYS A 86 -4.79 8.14 -10.49
N MET A 87 -3.95 9.15 -10.33
CA MET A 87 -3.08 9.64 -11.40
C MET A 87 -2.09 8.57 -11.87
N ALA A 88 -1.56 7.77 -10.95
CA ALA A 88 -0.61 6.72 -11.28
C ALA A 88 -1.25 5.62 -12.16
N VAL A 89 -2.51 5.26 -11.94
CA VAL A 89 -3.22 4.20 -12.67
C VAL A 89 -4.10 4.68 -13.82
N ALA A 90 -4.22 5.99 -14.01
CA ALA A 90 -4.96 6.56 -15.14
C ALA A 90 -4.24 6.26 -16.47
N ASP A 91 -4.96 6.46 -17.59
CA ASP A 91 -4.38 6.40 -18.93
C ASP A 91 -3.14 7.31 -19.01
N GLN A 92 -2.02 6.76 -19.50
CA GLN A 92 -0.72 7.44 -19.56
C GLN A 92 -0.13 7.82 -18.19
N GLY A 93 -0.67 7.25 -17.11
CA GLY A 93 -0.15 7.35 -15.75
C GLY A 93 1.12 6.51 -15.56
N SER A 94 1.84 6.76 -14.46
CA SER A 94 3.14 6.09 -14.24
C SER A 94 3.02 4.56 -14.14
N SER A 95 2.00 4.04 -13.48
CA SER A 95 1.78 2.59 -13.35
C SER A 95 1.27 1.98 -14.65
N ASP A 96 0.47 2.71 -15.42
CA ASP A 96 0.01 2.32 -16.75
C ASP A 96 1.20 2.19 -17.73
N TRP A 97 2.09 3.19 -17.76
CA TRP A 97 3.34 3.12 -18.51
C TRP A 97 4.23 1.95 -18.07
N ASN A 98 4.41 1.77 -16.76
CA ASN A 98 5.28 0.72 -16.24
C ASN A 98 4.77 -0.68 -16.60
N ILE A 99 3.44 -0.90 -16.55
CA ILE A 99 2.89 -2.21 -16.93
C ILE A 99 2.99 -2.44 -18.44
N GLN A 100 2.82 -1.41 -19.26
CA GLN A 100 3.01 -1.51 -20.71
C GLN A 100 4.45 -1.88 -21.06
N ILE A 101 5.44 -1.19 -20.48
CA ILE A 101 6.87 -1.50 -20.66
C ILE A 101 7.17 -2.95 -20.27
N PHE A 102 6.64 -3.39 -19.13
CA PHE A 102 6.83 -4.78 -18.67
C PHE A 102 6.25 -5.80 -19.67
N VAL A 103 5.05 -5.56 -20.20
CA VAL A 103 4.42 -6.42 -21.21
C VAL A 103 5.25 -6.43 -22.50
N ASP A 104 5.69 -5.27 -22.97
CA ASP A 104 6.49 -5.16 -24.19
C ASP A 104 7.82 -5.91 -24.08
N GLU A 105 8.49 -5.85 -22.92
CA GLU A 105 9.70 -6.64 -22.66
C GLU A 105 9.44 -8.15 -22.70
N LEU A 106 8.34 -8.62 -22.12
CA LEU A 106 7.98 -10.04 -22.15
C LEU A 106 7.69 -10.51 -23.58
N MET A 107 6.98 -9.71 -24.37
CA MET A 107 6.67 -10.02 -25.77
C MET A 107 7.94 -9.98 -26.65
N GLY A 108 8.85 -9.05 -26.39
CA GLY A 108 10.18 -9.00 -27.01
C GLY A 108 11.04 -10.22 -26.69
N ARG A 109 10.98 -10.72 -25.46
CA ARG A 109 11.69 -11.96 -25.06
C ARG A 109 11.06 -13.21 -25.68
N HIS A 110 9.74 -13.26 -25.83
CA HIS A 110 9.06 -14.41 -26.42
C HIS A 110 9.35 -14.54 -27.92
N SER A 111 9.46 -13.41 -28.64
CA SER A 111 9.86 -13.40 -30.05
C SER A 111 11.33 -13.82 -30.25
N LEU A 112 12.23 -13.44 -29.34
CA LEU A 112 13.62 -13.93 -29.33
C LEU A 112 13.72 -15.43 -28.99
N SER A 113 12.94 -15.90 -28.00
CA SER A 113 12.92 -17.32 -27.59
C SER A 113 12.42 -18.25 -28.69
N LEU A 114 11.37 -17.84 -29.42
CA LEU A 114 10.86 -18.58 -30.59
C LEU A 114 11.90 -18.64 -31.72
N HIS A 115 12.67 -17.57 -31.96
CA HIS A 115 13.71 -17.57 -32.98
C HIS A 115 14.87 -18.51 -32.61
N VAL A 116 15.28 -18.54 -31.34
CA VAL A 116 16.35 -19.43 -30.85
C VAL A 116 15.93 -20.90 -30.90
N THR A 117 14.70 -21.24 -30.48
CA THR A 117 14.22 -22.64 -30.56
C THR A 117 14.08 -23.15 -32.00
N THR A 118 13.64 -22.31 -32.95
CA THR A 118 13.60 -22.72 -34.37
C THR A 118 14.98 -22.90 -35.02
N LEU A 119 16.04 -22.33 -34.44
CA LEU A 119 17.40 -22.50 -34.94
C LEU A 119 18.05 -23.80 -34.42
N ASP A 120 17.64 -24.27 -33.24
CA ASP A 120 18.17 -25.51 -32.63
C ASP A 120 17.46 -26.79 -33.12
N ASP A 121 16.24 -26.69 -33.67
CA ASP A 121 15.46 -27.84 -34.19
C ASP A 121 15.74 -28.21 -35.67
N ASN A 122 16.78 -27.62 -36.30
CA ASN A 122 17.17 -27.89 -37.70
C ASN A 122 18.40 -28.83 -37.81
N TYR A 123 18.38 -29.98 -37.14
CA TYR A 123 19.31 -31.10 -37.37
C TYR A 123 18.63 -32.46 -37.31
#